data_AF-A0A7S2DY98-F1
#
_entry.id   AF-A0A7S2DY98-F1
#
_cell.length_a   1.000
_cell.length_b   1.000
_cell.length_c   1.000
_cell.angle_alpha   90.00
_cell.angle_beta   90.00
_cell.angle_gamma   90.00
#
_symmetry.space_group_name_H-M   'P 1'
#
loop_
_entity.id
_entity.type
_entity.pdbx_description
1 polymer ?
#
loop_
_entity_poly.entity_id
_entity_poly.type
_entity_poly.pdbx_seq_one_letter_code
_entity_poly.pdbx_strand_id
1 'polypeptide(L)'
;LEPGVQAMDLVLFGDAIANVCRIKRVLGMPRGHAMLVGVGGSGRQSLSRLSTFVAGYRVFQIEVVRGYRSELFREDLKKLYEKAGVENLDTVFIFNDTQVIETSFLEDINGMLTSGEVSNLYPPDELSTIRESVRNDVRAAGLPETNDVLWNYFVERVRSRMHIVLCMSPIGESYRNYVRMFPALVSCTTINWFSEWPP
;
A
#
# COMPACT_ATOMS: atom_id res chain seq x y z
N LEU A 1 -4.62 -24.04 -7.30
CA LEU A 1 -4.71 -22.70 -6.67
C LEU A 1 -3.54 -22.61 -5.71
N GLU A 2 -2.65 -21.62 -5.87
CA GLU A 2 -1.56 -21.38 -4.90
C GLU A 2 -2.16 -21.18 -3.48
N PRO A 3 -1.50 -21.63 -2.41
CA PRO A 3 -1.95 -21.38 -1.05
C PRO A 3 -2.17 -19.87 -0.83
N GLY A 4 -3.38 -19.48 -0.42
CA GLY A 4 -3.77 -18.07 -0.22
C GLY A 4 -4.59 -17.42 -1.33
N VAL A 5 -4.84 -18.11 -2.46
CA VAL A 5 -5.76 -17.60 -3.49
C VAL A 5 -7.20 -17.97 -3.12
N GLN A 6 -7.93 -17.02 -2.54
CA GLN A 6 -9.37 -17.16 -2.27
C GLN A 6 -10.18 -16.89 -3.55
N ALA A 7 -11.09 -17.79 -3.89
CA ALA A 7 -12.00 -17.58 -5.02
C ALA A 7 -12.89 -16.35 -4.75
N MET A 8 -12.92 -15.41 -5.71
CA MET A 8 -13.80 -14.26 -5.68
C MET A 8 -14.97 -14.52 -6.63
N ASP A 9 -16.19 -14.43 -6.12
CA ASP A 9 -17.40 -14.46 -6.95
C ASP A 9 -17.67 -13.04 -7.47
N LEU A 10 -17.13 -12.74 -8.66
CA LEU A 10 -17.23 -11.42 -9.30
C LEU A 10 -17.90 -11.55 -10.66
N VAL A 11 -18.97 -10.77 -10.85
CA VAL A 11 -19.56 -10.56 -12.17
C VAL A 11 -18.84 -9.38 -12.83
N LEU A 12 -18.22 -9.62 -13.98
CA LEU A 12 -17.54 -8.57 -14.75
C LEU A 12 -18.49 -7.96 -15.77
N PHE A 13 -18.61 -6.64 -15.71
CA PHE A 13 -19.35 -5.79 -16.65
C PHE A 13 -18.50 -4.55 -16.98
N GLY A 14 -18.95 -3.74 -17.94
CA GLY A 14 -18.15 -2.65 -18.52
C GLY A 14 -17.45 -1.75 -17.49
N ASP A 15 -18.18 -1.27 -16.49
CA ASP A 15 -17.61 -0.37 -15.47
C ASP A 15 -16.67 -1.08 -14.49
N ALA A 16 -16.94 -2.35 -14.16
CA ALA A 16 -16.03 -3.14 -13.34
C ALA A 16 -14.69 -3.37 -14.08
N ILE A 17 -14.75 -3.72 -15.37
CA ILE A 17 -13.56 -3.88 -16.22
C ILE A 17 -12.81 -2.55 -16.35
N ALA A 18 -13.51 -1.44 -16.58
CA ALA A 18 -12.91 -0.12 -16.66
C ALA A 18 -12.16 0.26 -15.37
N ASN A 19 -12.76 -0.02 -14.21
CA ASN A 19 -12.11 0.21 -12.92
C ASN A 19 -10.87 -0.67 -12.72
N VAL A 20 -10.93 -1.95 -13.10
CA VAL A 20 -9.76 -2.84 -13.07
C VAL A 20 -8.64 -2.30 -13.97
N CYS A 21 -8.96 -1.88 -15.19
CA CYS A 21 -7.98 -1.29 -16.10
C CYS A 21 -7.36 0.00 -15.52
N ARG A 22 -8.16 0.87 -14.88
CA ARG A 22 -7.68 2.09 -14.23
C ARG A 22 -6.74 1.78 -13.07
N ILE A 23 -7.11 0.86 -12.18
CA ILE A 23 -6.26 0.47 -11.04
C ILE A 23 -4.96 -0.16 -11.54
N LYS A 24 -5.04 -1.14 -12.46
CA LYS A 24 -3.85 -1.78 -13.03
C LYS A 24 -2.92 -0.77 -13.71
N ARG A 25 -3.47 0.23 -14.39
CA ARG A 25 -2.67 1.30 -14.99
C ARG A 25 -1.91 2.10 -13.93
N VAL A 26 -2.55 2.46 -12.82
CA VAL A 26 -1.89 3.16 -11.71
C VAL A 26 -0.79 2.30 -11.07
N LEU A 27 -1.06 1.00 -10.85
CA LEU A 27 -0.07 0.06 -10.34
C LEU A 27 1.15 -0.11 -11.28
N GLY A 28 0.99 0.13 -12.58
CA GLY A 28 2.08 0.11 -13.55
C GLY A 28 2.89 1.41 -13.62
N MET A 29 2.47 2.47 -12.94
CA MET A 29 3.19 3.74 -12.91
C MET A 29 4.31 3.68 -11.85
N PRO A 30 5.49 4.27 -12.10
CA PRO A 30 6.53 4.42 -11.08
C PRO A 30 5.97 5.13 -9.85
N ARG A 31 6.11 4.51 -8.67
CA ARG A 31 5.59 5.05 -7.40
C ARG A 31 4.08 5.35 -7.45
N GLY A 32 3.34 4.54 -8.20
CA GLY A 32 1.90 4.71 -8.41
C GLY A 32 1.08 4.22 -7.23
N HIS A 33 0.38 5.13 -6.55
CA HIS A 33 -0.60 4.82 -5.51
C HIS A 33 -2.01 5.23 -5.97
N ALA A 34 -3.04 4.56 -5.48
CA ALA A 34 -4.43 4.84 -5.86
C ALA A 34 -5.29 5.13 -4.62
N MET A 35 -6.25 6.05 -4.77
CA MET A 35 -7.32 6.23 -3.81
C MET A 35 -8.66 5.97 -4.49
N LEU A 36 -9.33 4.89 -4.08
CA LEU A 36 -10.60 4.44 -4.62
C LEU A 36 -11.73 4.97 -3.73
N VAL A 37 -12.49 5.92 -4.26
CA VAL A 37 -13.55 6.61 -3.49
C VAL A 37 -14.91 6.12 -3.97
N GLY A 38 -15.71 5.56 -3.07
CA GLY A 38 -17.03 5.03 -3.41
C GLY A 38 -17.80 4.55 -2.18
N VAL A 39 -19.09 4.26 -2.34
CA VAL A 39 -19.93 3.77 -1.23
C VAL A 39 -19.59 2.31 -0.86
N GLY A 40 -20.07 1.83 0.29
CA GLY A 40 -19.96 0.41 0.65
C GLY A 40 -20.58 -0.50 -0.42
N GLY A 41 -19.98 -1.66 -0.69
CA GLY A 41 -20.48 -2.59 -1.72
C GLY A 41 -20.11 -2.24 -3.18
N SER A 42 -19.48 -1.10 -3.44
CA SER A 42 -19.00 -0.71 -4.78
C SER A 42 -17.85 -1.56 -5.35
N GLY A 43 -17.42 -2.63 -4.67
CA GLY A 43 -16.38 -3.54 -5.18
C GLY A 43 -14.94 -3.00 -5.15
N ARG A 44 -14.67 -1.82 -4.53
CA ARG A 44 -13.31 -1.22 -4.43
C ARG A 44 -12.23 -2.22 -4.02
N GLN A 45 -12.45 -2.95 -2.92
CA GLN A 45 -11.48 -3.92 -2.40
C GLN A 45 -11.33 -5.13 -3.34
N SER A 46 -12.43 -5.70 -3.82
CA SER A 46 -12.41 -6.87 -4.70
C SER A 46 -11.76 -6.56 -6.05
N LEU A 47 -12.09 -5.42 -6.67
CA LEU A 47 -11.47 -4.99 -7.92
C LEU A 47 -10.00 -4.59 -7.73
N SER A 48 -9.61 -4.10 -6.55
CA SER A 48 -8.19 -3.89 -6.21
C SER A 48 -7.45 -5.22 -6.19
N ARG A 49 -7.96 -6.22 -5.46
CA ARG A 49 -7.36 -7.57 -5.42
C ARG A 49 -7.26 -8.20 -6.81
N LEU A 50 -8.31 -8.08 -7.62
CA LEU A 50 -8.31 -8.57 -9.00
C LEU A 50 -7.27 -7.84 -9.85
N SER A 51 -7.17 -6.51 -9.73
CA SER A 51 -6.20 -5.71 -10.47
C SER A 51 -4.76 -6.05 -10.08
N THR A 52 -4.51 -6.25 -8.78
CA THR A 52 -3.22 -6.70 -8.25
C THR A 52 -2.85 -8.07 -8.79
N PHE A 53 -3.79 -9.02 -8.81
CA PHE A 53 -3.60 -10.34 -9.38
C PHE A 53 -3.27 -10.28 -10.89
N VAL A 54 -4.03 -9.48 -11.65
CA VAL A 54 -3.79 -9.26 -13.09
C VAL A 54 -2.43 -8.61 -13.35
N ALA A 55 -1.95 -7.75 -12.44
CA ALA A 55 -0.62 -7.16 -12.53
C ALA A 55 0.52 -8.14 -12.16
N GLY A 56 0.20 -9.31 -11.58
CA GLY A 56 1.19 -10.26 -11.08
C GLY A 56 1.84 -9.85 -9.75
N TYR A 57 1.23 -8.90 -9.02
CA TYR A 57 1.76 -8.37 -7.77
C TYR A 57 1.19 -9.14 -6.56
N ARG A 58 1.82 -9.00 -5.40
CA ARG A 58 1.34 -9.61 -4.15
C ARG A 58 0.39 -8.67 -3.42
N VAL A 59 -0.74 -9.20 -2.93
CA VAL A 59 -1.66 -8.44 -2.07
C VAL A 59 -1.13 -8.49 -0.64
N PHE A 60 -1.07 -7.34 0.02
CA PHE A 60 -0.88 -7.23 1.46
C PHE A 60 -2.10 -6.53 2.08
N GLN A 61 -2.64 -7.11 3.15
CA GLN A 61 -3.76 -6.56 3.90
C GLN A 61 -3.55 -6.83 5.39
N ILE A 62 -3.89 -5.85 6.21
CA ILE A 62 -3.90 -6.01 7.66
C ILE A 62 -5.18 -6.73 8.11
N GLU A 63 -5.05 -7.50 9.19
CA GLU A 63 -6.16 -8.16 9.86
C GLU A 63 -6.41 -7.50 11.20
N VAL A 64 -7.43 -6.64 11.25
CA VAL A 64 -7.76 -5.90 12.46
C VAL A 64 -8.46 -6.85 13.46
N VAL A 65 -7.74 -7.20 14.53
CA VAL A 65 -8.26 -7.99 15.65
C VAL A 65 -8.71 -7.10 16.81
N ARG A 66 -9.40 -7.68 17.80
CA ARG A 66 -9.77 -6.93 19.02
C ARG A 66 -8.52 -6.45 19.74
N GLY A 67 -8.42 -5.13 19.96
CA GLY A 67 -7.26 -4.52 20.59
C GLY A 67 -6.14 -4.13 19.62
N TYR A 68 -6.39 -4.16 18.30
CA TYR A 68 -5.46 -3.66 17.30
C TYR A 68 -5.22 -2.15 17.46
N ARG A 69 -3.96 -1.76 17.63
CA ARG A 69 -3.49 -0.39 17.90
C ARG A 69 -2.23 -0.08 17.09
N SER A 70 -1.71 1.13 17.23
CA SER A 70 -0.52 1.63 16.52
C SER A 70 0.67 0.68 16.55
N GLU A 71 0.92 -0.01 17.67
CA GLU A 71 2.05 -0.94 17.78
C GLU A 71 1.89 -2.13 16.83
N LEU A 72 0.71 -2.77 16.83
CA LEU A 72 0.42 -3.90 15.93
C LEU A 72 0.38 -3.48 14.47
N PHE A 73 -0.14 -2.28 14.19
CA PHE A 73 -0.10 -1.70 12.85
C PHE A 73 1.32 -1.54 12.33
N ARG A 74 2.21 -0.97 13.15
CA ARG A 74 3.63 -0.79 12.80
C ARG A 74 4.34 -2.12 12.60
N GLU A 75 4.03 -3.14 13.39
CA GLU A 75 4.55 -4.50 13.17
C GLU A 75 4.08 -5.10 11.83
N ASP A 76 2.84 -4.86 11.41
CA ASP A 76 2.38 -5.26 10.07
C ASP A 76 3.05 -4.44 8.97
N LEU A 77 3.31 -3.14 9.19
CA LEU A 77 4.06 -2.32 8.24
C LEU A 77 5.50 -2.84 8.08
N LYS A 78 6.18 -3.28 9.14
CA LYS A 78 7.51 -3.91 9.02
C LYS A 78 7.48 -5.10 8.06
N LYS A 79 6.48 -6.00 8.17
CA LYS A 79 6.31 -7.14 7.25
C LYS A 79 6.07 -6.69 5.81
N LEU A 80 5.31 -5.62 5.62
CA LEU A 80 5.08 -5.04 4.29
C LEU A 80 6.38 -4.50 3.68
N TYR A 81 7.19 -3.79 4.47
CA TYR A 81 8.49 -3.26 4.04
C TYR A 81 9.51 -4.38 3.78
N GLU A 82 9.48 -5.47 4.55
CA GLU A 82 10.29 -6.65 4.29
C GLU A 82 9.99 -7.25 2.91
N LYS A 83 8.70 -7.43 2.58
CA LYS A 83 8.28 -7.92 1.25
C LYS A 83 8.73 -7.02 0.10
N ALA A 84 8.53 -5.72 0.24
CA ALA A 84 8.84 -4.77 -0.83
C ALA A 84 10.35 -4.51 -0.96
N GLY A 85 11.06 -4.35 0.16
CA GLY A 85 12.45 -3.91 0.19
C GLY A 85 13.48 -5.03 0.33
N VAL A 86 13.21 -6.04 1.15
CA VAL A 86 14.14 -7.16 1.35
C VAL A 86 13.91 -8.23 0.30
N GLU A 87 12.67 -8.74 0.19
CA GLU A 87 12.31 -9.78 -0.79
C GLU A 87 12.21 -9.22 -2.22
N ASN A 88 12.21 -7.89 -2.38
CA ASN A 88 12.14 -7.19 -3.68
C ASN A 88 10.90 -7.58 -4.52
N LEU A 89 9.76 -7.80 -3.86
CA LEU A 89 8.50 -8.21 -4.49
C LEU A 89 7.57 -7.03 -4.72
N ASP A 90 7.02 -6.92 -5.93
CA ASP A 90 5.96 -5.95 -6.23
C ASP A 90 4.73 -6.26 -5.36
N THR A 91 4.39 -5.34 -4.46
CA THR A 91 3.43 -5.57 -3.39
C THR A 91 2.43 -4.41 -3.32
N VAL A 92 1.14 -4.75 -3.27
CA VAL A 92 0.03 -3.80 -3.17
C VAL A 92 -0.58 -3.89 -1.78
N PHE A 93 -0.39 -2.84 -1.00
CA PHE A 93 -1.07 -2.67 0.27
C PHE A 93 -2.48 -2.11 0.05
N ILE A 94 -3.50 -2.92 0.34
CA ILE A 94 -4.89 -2.49 0.27
C ILE A 94 -5.36 -2.13 1.68
N PHE A 95 -5.74 -0.87 1.89
CA PHE A 95 -6.17 -0.36 3.18
C PHE A 95 -7.55 0.30 3.08
N ASN A 96 -8.46 -0.09 3.97
CA ASN A 96 -9.84 0.39 3.97
C ASN A 96 -10.07 1.42 5.08
N ASP A 97 -10.97 2.37 4.85
CA ASP A 97 -11.36 3.37 5.85
C ASP A 97 -11.87 2.75 7.16
N THR A 98 -12.59 1.63 7.07
CA THR A 98 -13.08 0.88 8.24
C THR A 98 -11.96 0.29 9.11
N GLN A 99 -10.72 0.25 8.60
CA GLN A 99 -9.54 -0.24 9.33
C GLN A 99 -8.80 0.90 10.05
N VAL A 100 -9.23 2.16 9.90
CA VAL A 100 -8.68 3.30 10.65
C VAL A 100 -9.20 3.26 12.09
N ILE A 101 -8.47 2.58 12.97
CA ILE A 101 -8.77 2.52 14.41
C ILE A 101 -8.23 3.74 15.15
N GLU A 102 -7.01 4.17 14.79
CA GLU A 102 -6.33 5.34 15.35
C GLU A 102 -5.87 6.26 14.23
N THR A 103 -5.89 7.58 14.46
CA THR A 103 -5.50 8.58 13.46
C THR A 103 -4.02 8.48 13.06
N SER A 104 -3.18 7.95 13.96
CA SER A 104 -1.76 7.64 13.71
C SER A 104 -1.55 6.70 12.52
N PHE A 105 -2.51 5.84 12.19
CA PHE A 105 -2.37 4.93 11.04
C PHE A 105 -2.28 5.74 9.74
N LEU A 106 -3.06 6.80 9.63
CA LEU A 106 -3.05 7.68 8.48
C LEU A 106 -1.83 8.61 8.46
N GLU A 107 -1.27 8.94 9.63
CA GLU A 107 0.01 9.64 9.72
C GLU A 107 1.16 8.78 9.17
N ASP A 108 1.23 7.52 9.58
CA ASP A 108 2.20 6.55 9.09
C ASP A 108 2.03 6.32 7.57
N ILE A 109 0.78 6.13 7.09
CA ILE A 109 0.48 6.01 5.64
C ILE A 109 0.86 7.29 4.87
N ASN A 110 0.64 8.48 5.45
CA ASN A 110 1.04 9.74 4.84
C ASN A 110 2.57 9.84 4.70
N GLY A 111 3.34 9.36 5.69
CA GLY A 111 4.79 9.19 5.57
C GLY A 111 5.18 8.26 4.43
N MET A 112 4.54 7.09 4.35
CA MET A 112 4.77 6.12 3.26
C MET A 112 4.51 6.72 1.87
N LEU A 113 3.44 7.50 1.71
CA LEU A 113 3.10 8.15 0.44
C LEU A 113 4.06 9.27 0.04
N THR A 114 4.63 9.98 1.02
CA THR A 114 5.50 11.14 0.78
C THR A 114 6.97 10.73 0.66
N SER A 115 7.56 10.22 1.74
CA SER A 115 8.97 9.84 1.85
C SER A 115 9.21 8.36 1.54
N GLY A 116 8.18 7.52 1.54
CA GLY A 116 8.39 6.06 1.43
C GLY A 116 8.86 5.43 2.72
N GLU A 117 8.76 6.17 3.84
CA GLU A 117 9.23 5.77 5.15
C GLU A 117 8.18 6.08 6.23
N VAL A 118 8.27 5.35 7.34
CA VAL A 118 7.56 5.67 8.58
C VAL A 118 8.59 6.02 9.65
N SER A 119 8.41 7.18 10.28
CA SER A 119 9.33 7.70 11.30
C SER A 119 9.43 6.76 12.50
N ASN A 120 10.67 6.42 12.87
CA ASN A 120 10.97 5.52 13.99
C ASN A 120 10.26 4.15 13.89
N LEU A 121 10.10 3.62 12.67
CA LEU A 121 9.50 2.29 12.46
C LEU A 121 10.39 1.17 13.03
N TYR A 122 11.70 1.30 12.84
CA TYR A 122 12.68 0.28 13.24
C TYR A 122 13.53 0.75 14.41
N PRO A 123 13.76 -0.09 15.43
CA PRO A 123 14.80 0.14 16.41
C PRO A 123 16.20 -0.01 15.77
N PRO A 124 17.27 0.52 16.41
CA PRO A 124 18.62 0.54 15.84
C PRO A 124 19.20 -0.83 15.46
N ASP A 125 18.83 -1.89 16.18
CA ASP A 125 19.23 -3.27 15.93
C ASP A 125 18.58 -3.84 14.66
N GLU A 126 17.28 -3.61 14.45
CA GLU A 126 16.59 -4.02 13.22
C GLU A 126 17.12 -3.28 11.98
N LEU A 127 17.49 -1.99 12.10
CA LEU A 127 18.10 -1.22 11.01
C LEU A 127 19.41 -1.85 10.50
N SER A 128 20.21 -2.42 11.40
CA SER A 128 21.46 -3.09 11.02
C SER A 128 21.20 -4.33 10.15
N THR A 129 20.15 -5.09 10.48
CA THR A 129 19.72 -6.28 9.72
C THR A 129 19.22 -5.91 8.33
N ILE A 130 18.41 -4.84 8.23
CA ILE A 130 17.90 -4.35 6.93
C ILE A 130 19.06 -3.91 6.02
N ARG A 131 20.02 -3.17 6.57
CA ARG A 131 21.20 -2.71 5.80
C ARG A 131 22.04 -3.88 5.29
N GLU A 132 22.19 -4.94 6.08
CA GLU A 132 22.89 -6.15 5.63
C GLU A 132 22.14 -6.83 4.47
N SER A 133 20.80 -6.89 4.55
CA SER A 133 19.98 -7.57 3.56
C SER A 133 20.12 -7.00 2.14
N VAL A 134 20.36 -5.70 2.01
CA VAL A 134 20.53 -5.02 0.71
C VAL A 134 21.99 -4.80 0.31
N ARG A 135 22.95 -5.13 1.18
CA ARG A 135 24.38 -4.81 0.95
C ARG A 135 24.94 -5.43 -0.31
N ASN A 136 24.61 -6.69 -0.57
CA ASN A 136 25.07 -7.38 -1.77
C ASN A 136 24.53 -6.70 -3.05
N ASP A 137 23.28 -6.23 -3.01
CA ASP A 137 22.68 -5.53 -4.14
C ASP A 137 23.27 -4.13 -4.37
N VAL A 138 23.59 -3.41 -3.29
CA VAL A 138 24.30 -2.12 -3.35
C VAL A 138 25.70 -2.29 -3.92
N ARG A 139 26.43 -3.32 -3.49
CA ARG A 139 27.74 -3.68 -4.06
C ARG A 139 27.62 -4.04 -5.54
N ALA A 140 26.63 -4.83 -5.93
CA ALA A 140 26.38 -5.20 -7.32
C ALA A 140 26.00 -3.97 -8.19
N ALA A 141 25.35 -2.98 -7.60
CA ALA A 141 25.06 -1.69 -8.24
C ALA A 141 26.27 -0.74 -8.32
N GLY A 142 27.44 -1.13 -7.79
CA GLY A 142 28.65 -0.30 -7.80
C GLY A 142 28.59 0.92 -6.87
N LEU A 143 27.69 0.88 -5.87
CA LEU A 143 27.49 1.97 -4.92
C LEU A 143 28.34 1.78 -3.65
N PRO A 144 28.74 2.86 -2.95
CA PRO A 144 29.47 2.76 -1.68
C PRO A 144 28.64 2.06 -0.60
N GLU A 145 29.26 1.16 0.17
CA GLU A 145 28.61 0.41 1.25
C GLU A 145 28.51 1.21 2.57
N THR A 146 28.17 2.50 2.50
CA THR A 146 27.94 3.32 3.70
C THR A 146 26.52 3.11 4.24
N ASN A 147 26.33 3.30 5.55
CA ASN A 147 25.04 3.10 6.21
C ASN A 147 23.89 3.91 5.57
N ASP A 148 24.18 5.15 5.16
CA ASP A 148 23.20 6.04 4.52
C ASP A 148 22.84 5.57 3.12
N VAL A 149 23.82 5.09 2.33
CA VAL A 149 23.56 4.57 0.98
C VAL A 149 22.77 3.27 1.04
N LEU A 150 23.12 2.36 1.96
CA LEU A 150 22.36 1.12 2.18
C LEU A 150 20.90 1.41 2.54
N TRP A 151 20.67 2.34 3.45
CA TRP A 151 19.32 2.74 3.86
C TRP A 151 18.54 3.40 2.71
N ASN A 152 19.12 4.39 2.04
CA ASN A 152 18.47 5.07 0.92
C ASN A 152 18.15 4.10 -0.22
N TYR A 153 19.03 3.14 -0.49
CA TYR A 153 18.80 2.12 -1.51
C TYR A 153 17.62 1.20 -1.14
N PHE A 154 17.52 0.78 0.12
CA PHE A 154 16.37 0.03 0.63
C PHE A 154 15.07 0.83 0.46
N VAL A 155 15.06 2.10 0.86
CA VAL A 155 13.88 2.98 0.76
C VAL A 155 13.46 3.19 -0.68
N GLU A 156 14.41 3.43 -1.58
CA GLU A 156 14.13 3.57 -3.02
C GLU A 156 13.56 2.30 -3.63
N ARG A 157 14.06 1.14 -3.20
CA ARG A 157 13.48 -0.16 -3.59
C ARG A 157 12.05 -0.30 -3.06
N VAL A 158 11.80 0.00 -1.79
CA VAL A 158 10.46 0.00 -1.21
C VAL A 158 9.52 0.90 -2.00
N ARG A 159 9.92 2.14 -2.30
CA ARG A 159 9.14 3.09 -3.10
C ARG A 159 8.84 2.60 -4.51
N SER A 160 9.73 1.80 -5.08
CA SER A 160 9.58 1.26 -6.44
C SER A 160 8.70 0.01 -6.50
N ARG A 161 8.69 -0.79 -5.42
CA ARG A 161 7.98 -2.08 -5.34
C ARG A 161 6.66 -2.02 -4.59
N MET A 162 6.50 -1.06 -3.68
CA MET A 162 5.30 -0.90 -2.87
C MET A 162 4.31 0.06 -3.53
N HIS A 163 3.10 -0.43 -3.73
CA HIS A 163 1.95 0.37 -4.14
C HIS A 163 0.91 0.37 -3.04
N ILE A 164 0.19 1.49 -2.89
CA ILE A 164 -0.82 1.66 -1.84
C ILE A 164 -2.14 1.94 -2.53
N VAL A 165 -3.17 1.18 -2.16
CA VAL A 165 -4.53 1.34 -2.65
C VAL A 165 -5.45 1.60 -1.47
N LEU A 166 -5.87 2.85 -1.33
CA LEU A 166 -6.75 3.31 -0.27
C LEU A 166 -8.20 3.17 -0.71
N CYS A 167 -9.03 2.44 0.04
CA CYS A 167 -10.47 2.35 -0.19
C CYS A 167 -11.18 3.27 0.79
N MET A 168 -11.71 4.40 0.33
CA MET A 168 -12.31 5.44 1.19
C MET A 168 -13.77 5.70 0.83
N SER A 169 -14.67 5.71 1.82
CA SER A 169 -16.06 6.09 1.63
C SER A 169 -16.21 7.61 1.65
N PRO A 170 -16.85 8.23 0.65
CA PRO A 170 -17.13 9.66 0.69
C PRO A 170 -18.27 10.01 1.66
N ILE A 171 -18.94 9.00 2.24
CA ILE A 171 -20.06 9.18 3.17
C ILE A 171 -19.52 9.61 4.54
N GLY A 172 -20.16 10.63 5.12
CA GLY A 172 -19.81 11.16 6.44
C GLY A 172 -18.68 12.20 6.41
N GLU A 173 -18.14 12.52 7.58
CA GLU A 173 -17.11 13.56 7.72
C GLU A 173 -15.69 13.00 7.75
N SER A 174 -15.51 11.73 8.10
CA SER A 174 -14.20 11.10 8.28
C SER A 174 -13.30 11.28 7.06
N TYR A 175 -13.78 10.95 5.86
CA TYR A 175 -13.01 11.14 4.61
C TYR A 175 -12.55 12.59 4.43
N ARG A 176 -13.46 13.56 4.61
CA ARG A 176 -13.13 14.99 4.49
C ARG A 176 -12.12 15.44 5.54
N ASN A 177 -12.21 14.92 6.76
CA ASN A 177 -11.27 15.24 7.84
C ASN A 177 -9.90 14.61 7.55
N TYR A 178 -9.85 13.36 7.12
CA TYR A 178 -8.61 12.67 6.77
C TYR A 178 -7.85 13.37 5.64
N VAL A 179 -8.50 13.71 4.53
CA VAL A 179 -7.81 14.39 3.41
C VAL A 179 -7.34 15.80 3.76
N ARG A 180 -7.96 16.47 4.74
CA ARG A 180 -7.51 17.77 5.25
C ARG A 180 -6.31 17.63 6.18
N MET A 181 -6.32 16.62 7.04
CA MET A 181 -5.22 16.35 7.99
C MET A 181 -4.00 15.76 7.30
N PHE A 182 -4.20 14.94 6.27
CA PHE A 182 -3.17 14.16 5.58
C PHE A 182 -3.22 14.41 4.07
N PRO A 183 -2.65 15.54 3.58
CA PRO A 183 -2.76 15.93 2.18
C PRO A 183 -2.17 14.92 1.19
N ALA A 184 -1.20 14.09 1.61
CA ALA A 184 -0.59 13.08 0.74
C ALA A 184 -1.58 12.02 0.25
N LEU A 185 -2.66 11.78 1.00
CA LEU A 185 -3.74 10.89 0.56
C LEU A 185 -4.34 11.35 -0.77
N VAL A 186 -4.31 12.66 -1.05
CA VAL A 186 -4.80 13.26 -2.30
C VAL A 186 -3.66 13.54 -3.28
N SER A 187 -2.55 14.13 -2.82
CA SER A 187 -1.49 14.60 -3.73
C SER A 187 -0.58 13.49 -4.26
N CYS A 188 -0.45 12.39 -3.52
CA CYS A 188 0.43 11.27 -3.88
C CYS A 188 -0.35 10.06 -4.42
N THR A 189 -1.67 10.16 -4.57
CA THR A 189 -2.50 9.08 -5.13
C THR A 189 -3.25 9.53 -6.37
N THR A 190 -3.49 8.59 -7.28
CA THR A 190 -4.45 8.78 -8.36
C THR A 190 -5.85 8.44 -7.86
N ILE A 191 -6.75 9.42 -7.84
CA ILE A 191 -8.13 9.22 -7.38
C ILE A 191 -8.94 8.52 -8.47
N ASN A 192 -9.59 7.42 -8.12
CA ASN A 192 -10.56 6.75 -8.97
C ASN A 192 -11.92 6.71 -8.26
N TRP A 193 -12.93 7.35 -8.86
CA TRP A 193 -14.28 7.41 -8.32
C TRP A 193 -15.10 6.21 -8.77
N PHE A 194 -15.67 5.52 -7.79
CA PHE A 194 -16.59 4.41 -7.95
C PHE A 194 -18.01 4.94 -7.79
N SER A 195 -18.66 5.19 -8.92
CA SER A 195 -20.08 5.49 -8.99
C SER A 195 -20.93 4.27 -8.64
N GLU A 196 -22.22 4.50 -8.41
CA GLU A 196 -23.20 3.42 -8.32
C GLU A 196 -23.17 2.57 -9.60
N TRP A 197 -23.35 1.26 -9.44
CA TRP A 197 -23.35 0.35 -10.57
C TRP A 197 -24.57 0.59 -11.45
N PRO A 198 -24.43 0.45 -12.78
CA PRO A 198 -25.59 0.49 -13.66
C PRO A 198 -26.55 -0.66 -13.31
N PRO A 199 -27.88 -0.44 -13.48
CA PRO A 199 -28.90 -1.46 -13.23
C PRO A 199 -28.80 -2.67 -14.17
#